data_AF-A0A166L638-F1
#
_entry.id   AF-A0A166L638-F1
#
_cell.length_a   1.000
_cell.length_b   1.000
_cell.length_c   1.000
_cell.angle_alpha   90.00
_cell.angle_beta   90.00
_cell.angle_gamma   90.00
#
_symmetry.space_group_name_H-M   'P 1'
#
loop_
_entity.id
_entity.type
_entity.pdbx_description
1 polymer ?
#
loop_
_entity_poly.entity_id
_entity_poly.type
_entity_poly.pdbx_seq_one_letter_code
_entity_poly.pdbx_strand_id
1 'polypeptide(L)'
;MLTGSSSIGSNLRDSTSYSSPSHPSKMAKSKVLLPYFVWVFILCLAGLTQSEDTPQCSASVPCEVGCCSKSGFCGLGPDYCSKSACVNNCDRKADCDPGGYGEDYVVCCSKYGFCGTTEKFCGTKKVNRPSCAIEESTRFKRVVGYYETWATGRACNRFYPEQIPTGVYSHINLAFASINPSTFELVPAAKADIDLYKRVANLKAEDPHLKVLVAVGGSDFNDTGPTAATFSDIARSEVAQEKFIDSVLKFMSTYDLDGIDLDWEYPAAKDRGGRNDDFANFPKFMKTLKQALKEYEISITLPAIYRYLQHFDLKNIAPHVDFFNVMTYDFHGAWEKPTESGGPYLNSHTNLTEIKGGLDLLWRNNIDHDKVVLGLAFYSRGFIASSSSCLSPGCPFESGTDALACSAEVGAALNSEIDDLATQQGAKPTLDKDAAVKILTWGGNNWLTYDDEETLQLKADFARSQCLGGVMVWAISQDTENAKYSMAISRVAPRLSSS
;
A
#
# COMPACT_ATOMS: atom_id res chain seq x y z
N MET A 1 -22.05 25.93 -48.38
CA MET A 1 -21.20 26.31 -49.53
C MET A 1 -20.29 25.14 -49.84
N LEU A 2 -20.43 24.60 -51.06
CA LEU A 2 -19.42 23.97 -51.94
C LEU A 2 -18.29 23.10 -51.34
N THR A 3 -17.88 21.92 -51.82
CA THR A 3 -18.36 20.83 -52.72
C THR A 3 -17.15 19.91 -52.97
N GLY A 4 -17.39 18.61 -53.18
CA GLY A 4 -16.59 17.74 -54.06
C GLY A 4 -15.71 16.69 -53.34
N SER A 5 -15.68 15.37 -53.61
CA SER A 5 -16.44 14.36 -54.38
C SER A 5 -15.43 13.36 -54.99
N SER A 6 -15.80 12.08 -54.97
CA SER A 6 -15.44 10.91 -55.83
C SER A 6 -14.77 9.76 -55.05
N SER A 7 -15.40 8.61 -54.77
CA SER A 7 -15.99 7.51 -55.59
C SER A 7 -14.95 6.62 -56.29
N ILE A 8 -15.02 5.30 -56.47
CA ILE A 8 -15.89 4.16 -56.11
C ILE A 8 -15.11 2.89 -56.57
N GLY A 9 -15.30 1.76 -55.88
CA GLY A 9 -15.35 0.39 -56.45
C GLY A 9 -14.04 -0.41 -56.52
N SER A 10 -14.01 -1.74 -56.53
CA SER A 10 -14.97 -2.82 -56.21
C SER A 10 -14.27 -4.15 -56.52
N ASN A 11 -14.58 -5.21 -55.74
CA ASN A 11 -14.54 -6.65 -56.08
C ASN A 11 -13.18 -7.36 -56.29
N LEU A 12 -12.99 -8.49 -55.60
CA LEU A 12 -13.04 -9.84 -56.19
C LEU A 12 -12.93 -10.96 -55.14
N ARG A 13 -13.65 -12.05 -55.41
CA ARG A 13 -13.82 -13.30 -54.66
C ARG A 13 -12.86 -14.40 -55.16
N ASP A 14 -12.69 -15.44 -54.31
CA ASP A 14 -12.50 -16.88 -54.63
C ASP A 14 -11.20 -17.27 -55.38
N SER A 15 -10.51 -18.40 -55.17
CA SER A 15 -10.72 -19.66 -54.43
C SER A 15 -9.49 -20.58 -54.64
N THR A 16 -9.52 -21.76 -54.00
CA THR A 16 -8.88 -23.05 -54.38
C THR A 16 -7.59 -23.54 -53.72
N SER A 17 -7.63 -24.86 -53.54
CA SER A 17 -6.86 -25.83 -52.76
C SER A 17 -5.91 -26.66 -53.64
N TYR A 18 -4.91 -27.35 -53.04
CA TYR A 18 -4.66 -28.82 -53.11
C TYR A 18 -3.21 -29.27 -52.77
N SER A 19 -3.13 -30.29 -51.91
CA SER A 19 -2.25 -31.50 -51.85
C SER A 19 -0.71 -31.50 -51.82
N SER A 20 -0.19 -32.34 -50.90
CA SER A 20 1.15 -32.96 -50.79
C SER A 20 1.51 -33.92 -51.94
N PRO A 21 2.78 -34.46 -52.00
CA PRO A 21 3.00 -35.83 -51.47
C PRO A 21 4.44 -36.22 -50.97
N SER A 22 4.47 -37.18 -50.02
CA SER A 22 5.34 -38.37 -49.78
C SER A 22 6.89 -38.47 -49.97
N HIS A 23 7.54 -39.05 -48.92
CA HIS A 23 8.80 -39.82 -48.71
C HIS A 23 9.29 -40.81 -49.82
N PRO A 24 10.52 -41.45 -49.81
CA PRO A 24 11.27 -42.04 -48.66
C PRO A 24 12.84 -42.24 -48.69
N SER A 25 13.38 -42.57 -47.50
CA SER A 25 14.55 -43.41 -47.04
C SER A 25 15.72 -43.90 -47.94
N LYS A 26 16.96 -43.95 -47.39
CA LYS A 26 17.77 -45.19 -47.15
C LYS A 26 19.17 -44.96 -46.50
N MET A 27 19.67 -46.01 -45.85
CA MET A 27 20.82 -46.13 -44.91
C MET A 27 22.23 -46.40 -45.52
N ALA A 28 23.25 -46.17 -44.67
CA ALA A 28 24.46 -46.98 -44.37
C ALA A 28 25.79 -46.74 -45.12
N LYS A 29 26.87 -46.42 -44.38
CA LYS A 29 27.95 -47.37 -43.96
C LYS A 29 29.08 -46.69 -43.14
N SER A 30 29.70 -47.49 -42.28
CA SER A 30 30.72 -47.19 -41.27
C SER A 30 32.17 -47.39 -41.77
N LYS A 31 33.13 -46.68 -41.14
CA LYS A 31 34.56 -47.01 -40.81
C LYS A 31 35.33 -45.68 -40.61
N VAL A 32 36.29 -45.43 -39.71
CA VAL A 32 36.95 -46.11 -38.59
C VAL A 32 37.96 -45.08 -37.99
N LEU A 33 38.08 -45.04 -36.65
CA LEU A 33 39.17 -44.60 -35.75
C LEU A 33 39.71 -43.13 -35.67
N LEU A 34 39.60 -42.61 -34.42
CA LEU A 34 40.22 -41.48 -33.70
C LEU A 34 41.78 -41.53 -33.63
N PRO A 35 42.52 -40.49 -33.12
CA PRO A 35 42.08 -39.46 -32.16
C PRO A 35 42.52 -38.00 -32.42
N TYR A 36 41.54 -37.10 -32.51
CA TYR A 36 41.71 -35.64 -32.37
C TYR A 36 41.60 -35.16 -30.90
N PHE A 37 41.92 -36.03 -29.94
CA PHE A 37 41.64 -35.79 -28.50
C PHE A 37 42.84 -35.31 -27.66
N VAL A 38 43.99 -35.02 -28.28
CA VAL A 38 45.20 -34.59 -27.54
C VAL A 38 45.57 -33.12 -27.77
N TRP A 39 44.95 -32.42 -28.73
CA TRP A 39 45.26 -31.01 -29.03
C TRP A 39 44.29 -29.98 -28.44
N VAL A 40 43.14 -30.41 -27.90
CA VAL A 40 42.18 -29.51 -27.24
C VAL A 40 42.46 -29.37 -25.73
N PHE A 41 43.22 -30.28 -25.14
CA PHE A 41 43.50 -30.27 -23.69
C PHE A 41 44.69 -29.39 -23.27
N ILE A 42 45.55 -28.95 -24.20
CA ILE A 42 46.71 -28.07 -23.89
C ILE A 42 46.37 -26.58 -24.09
N LEU A 43 45.28 -26.24 -24.79
CA LEU A 43 44.75 -24.88 -24.88
C LEU A 43 43.69 -24.55 -23.82
N CYS A 44 43.21 -25.53 -23.04
CA CYS A 44 42.29 -25.31 -21.92
C CYS A 44 42.97 -25.01 -20.56
N LEU A 45 44.31 -25.01 -20.49
CA LEU A 45 45.06 -24.70 -19.26
C LEU A 45 45.69 -23.29 -19.24
N ALA A 46 45.48 -22.48 -20.29
CA ALA A 46 45.89 -21.08 -20.34
C ALA A 46 44.70 -20.09 -20.22
N GLY A 47 43.50 -20.60 -19.93
CA GLY A 47 42.26 -19.81 -19.82
C GLY A 47 41.69 -19.72 -18.41
N LEU A 48 42.45 -20.10 -17.37
CA LEU A 48 42.14 -19.71 -15.99
C LEU A 48 42.70 -18.31 -15.76
N THR A 49 42.09 -17.30 -16.38
CA THR A 49 42.10 -15.98 -15.77
C THR A 49 41.34 -16.13 -14.47
N GLN A 50 42.05 -16.12 -13.34
CA GLN A 50 41.46 -15.55 -12.12
C GLN A 50 40.89 -14.21 -12.55
N SER A 51 39.58 -14.01 -12.43
CA SER A 51 39.09 -12.64 -12.35
C SER A 51 39.66 -12.12 -11.03
N GLU A 52 40.82 -11.45 -11.10
CA GLU A 52 41.19 -10.55 -10.03
C GLU A 52 40.12 -9.45 -10.05
N ASP A 53 39.18 -9.54 -9.11
CA ASP A 53 38.14 -8.54 -8.95
C ASP A 53 38.82 -7.18 -8.74
N THR A 54 38.70 -6.30 -9.73
CA THR A 54 39.31 -4.97 -9.69
C THR A 54 38.80 -4.20 -8.46
N PRO A 55 39.68 -3.53 -7.69
CA PRO A 55 39.27 -2.71 -6.56
C PRO A 55 38.23 -1.67 -6.97
N GLN A 56 37.09 -1.66 -6.28
CA GLN A 56 35.95 -0.75 -6.50
C GLN A 56 36.18 0.61 -5.83
N CYS A 57 37.04 0.68 -4.80
CA CYS A 57 37.27 1.88 -4.00
C CYS A 57 38.67 1.90 -3.39
N SER A 58 39.03 3.04 -2.78
CA SER A 58 40.29 3.20 -2.05
C SER A 58 40.19 4.29 -0.99
N ALA A 59 41.29 4.58 -0.29
CA ALA A 59 41.38 5.71 0.63
C ALA A 59 41.10 7.07 -0.05
N SER A 60 41.28 7.19 -1.37
CA SER A 60 41.01 8.41 -2.15
C SER A 60 39.77 8.33 -3.04
N VAL A 61 39.25 7.13 -3.29
CA VAL A 61 38.06 6.89 -4.12
C VAL A 61 36.95 6.35 -3.23
N PRO A 62 35.92 7.14 -2.91
CA PRO A 62 34.83 6.70 -2.06
C PRO A 62 33.93 5.71 -2.80
N CYS A 63 33.19 4.92 -2.02
CA CYS A 63 32.11 4.10 -2.56
C CYS A 63 30.89 4.95 -2.90
N GLU A 64 30.16 4.58 -3.96
CA GLU A 64 28.84 5.15 -4.25
C GLU A 64 27.85 4.82 -3.13
N VAL A 65 27.84 3.55 -2.70
CA VAL A 65 27.05 3.05 -1.57
C VAL A 65 27.96 2.28 -0.60
N GLY A 66 27.84 2.59 0.69
CA GLY A 66 28.56 1.92 1.77
C GLY A 66 29.98 2.45 2.04
N CYS A 67 30.70 1.68 2.82
CA CYS A 67 32.07 1.94 3.24
C CYS A 67 33.07 1.24 2.32
N CYS A 68 34.24 1.85 2.14
CA CYS A 68 35.33 1.21 1.43
C CYS A 68 36.15 0.37 2.40
N SER A 69 36.18 -0.95 2.17
CA SER A 69 37.03 -1.87 2.93
C SER A 69 38.51 -1.72 2.55
N LYS A 70 39.42 -2.17 3.42
CA LYS A 70 40.87 -2.27 3.16
C LYS A 70 41.21 -3.13 1.95
N SER A 71 40.33 -4.07 1.61
CA SER A 71 40.46 -4.93 0.43
C SER A 71 40.04 -4.24 -0.87
N GLY A 72 39.62 -2.97 -0.81
CA GLY A 72 39.24 -2.17 -1.98
C GLY A 72 37.83 -2.45 -2.49
N PHE A 73 36.95 -3.06 -1.67
CA PHE A 73 35.57 -3.36 -2.03
C PHE A 73 34.58 -2.51 -1.24
N CYS A 74 33.50 -2.13 -1.91
CA CYS A 74 32.40 -1.39 -1.32
C CYS A 74 31.39 -2.32 -0.65
N GLY A 75 30.90 -1.92 0.51
CA GLY A 75 29.82 -2.64 1.18
C GLY A 75 29.40 -2.00 2.50
N LEU A 76 28.37 -2.57 3.10
CA LEU A 76 27.82 -2.13 4.38
C LEU A 76 28.01 -3.23 5.44
N GLY A 77 27.94 -2.84 6.71
CA GLY A 77 28.13 -3.74 7.84
C GLY A 77 29.59 -3.88 8.31
N PRO A 78 29.85 -4.70 9.34
CA PRO A 78 31.13 -4.73 10.05
C PRO A 78 32.35 -5.03 9.17
N ASP A 79 32.18 -5.90 8.18
CA ASP A 79 33.26 -6.33 7.27
C ASP A 79 33.78 -5.18 6.38
N TYR A 80 32.98 -4.12 6.22
CA TYR A 80 33.30 -2.97 5.38
C TYR A 80 33.45 -1.67 6.18
N CYS A 81 32.59 -1.48 7.18
CA CYS A 81 32.42 -0.22 7.91
C CYS A 81 33.04 -0.21 9.31
N SER A 82 33.57 -1.32 9.83
CA SER A 82 34.24 -1.30 11.13
C SER A 82 35.49 -0.42 11.09
N LYS A 83 35.86 0.19 12.22
CA LYS A 83 37.09 1.00 12.35
C LYS A 83 38.34 0.24 11.89
N SER A 84 38.35 -1.09 12.04
CA SER A 84 39.46 -1.95 11.62
C SER A 84 39.45 -2.31 10.14
N ALA A 85 38.29 -2.28 9.48
CA ALA A 85 38.14 -2.72 8.09
C ALA A 85 38.01 -1.57 7.09
N CYS A 86 37.57 -0.39 7.52
CA CYS A 86 37.25 0.72 6.64
C CYS A 86 38.45 1.65 6.36
N VAL A 87 38.55 2.16 5.13
CA VAL A 87 39.54 3.18 4.71
C VAL A 87 38.92 4.46 4.13
N ASN A 88 37.63 4.45 3.79
CA ASN A 88 36.90 5.60 3.26
C ASN A 88 35.38 5.41 3.46
N ASN A 89 34.59 6.50 3.52
CA ASN A 89 33.16 6.48 3.84
C ASN A 89 32.82 5.80 5.20
N CYS A 90 33.73 5.79 6.17
CA CYS A 90 33.58 4.96 7.38
C CYS A 90 32.45 5.38 8.32
N ASP A 91 31.93 6.59 8.14
CA ASP A 91 30.77 7.08 8.88
C ASP A 91 29.44 6.70 8.21
N ARG A 92 29.46 6.04 7.05
CA ARG A 92 28.26 5.50 6.41
C ARG A 92 27.67 4.41 7.29
N LYS A 93 26.40 4.62 7.66
CA LYS A 93 25.61 3.63 8.39
C LYS A 93 24.85 2.76 7.41
N ALA A 94 24.76 1.49 7.75
CA ALA A 94 23.89 0.54 7.08
C ALA A 94 22.43 0.79 7.46
N ASP A 95 21.47 0.30 6.66
CA ASP A 95 20.04 0.53 6.90
C ASP A 95 19.58 -0.10 8.21
N CYS A 96 20.16 -1.28 8.51
CA CYS A 96 20.14 -1.90 9.82
C CYS A 96 21.53 -2.36 10.19
N ASP A 97 21.67 -2.70 11.45
CA ASP A 97 22.93 -3.11 11.99
C ASP A 97 22.95 -4.62 12.35
N PRO A 98 23.82 -5.40 11.69
CA PRO A 98 24.02 -6.81 12.02
C PRO A 98 25.07 -7.02 13.14
N GLY A 99 25.64 -5.97 13.74
CA GLY A 99 26.82 -6.04 14.61
C GLY A 99 26.93 -5.04 15.79
N GLY A 100 25.87 -4.37 16.21
CA GLY A 100 25.82 -3.46 17.37
C GLY A 100 26.03 -1.95 17.12
N TYR A 101 26.04 -1.48 15.87
CA TYR A 101 26.09 -0.09 15.40
C TYR A 101 24.74 0.68 15.20
N GLY A 102 23.55 0.09 15.38
CA GLY A 102 22.25 0.75 15.10
C GLY A 102 21.08 0.29 16.00
N GLU A 103 20.16 1.21 16.30
CA GLU A 103 19.06 1.06 17.26
C GLU A 103 18.01 -0.01 16.87
N ASP A 104 17.12 -0.36 17.81
CA ASP A 104 16.09 -1.40 17.69
C ASP A 104 15.23 -1.31 16.41
N TYR A 105 15.64 -1.98 15.33
CA TYR A 105 14.91 -1.98 14.07
C TYR A 105 13.69 -2.91 14.10
N VAL A 106 12.60 -2.43 13.49
CA VAL A 106 11.34 -3.15 13.24
C VAL A 106 11.51 -4.36 12.30
N VAL A 107 12.65 -4.47 11.62
CA VAL A 107 12.94 -5.51 10.60
C VAL A 107 14.28 -6.19 10.86
N CYS A 108 14.50 -7.33 10.22
CA CYS A 108 15.73 -8.08 10.39
C CYS A 108 16.87 -7.50 9.56
N CYS A 109 18.10 -7.79 10.00
CA CYS A 109 19.29 -7.38 9.28
C CYS A 109 19.99 -8.53 8.58
N SER A 110 20.17 -8.37 7.27
CA SER A 110 21.05 -9.26 6.52
C SER A 110 22.50 -9.07 6.96
N LYS A 111 23.34 -10.09 6.71
CA LYS A 111 24.78 -10.04 6.99
C LYS A 111 25.52 -8.89 6.27
N TYR A 112 24.91 -8.29 5.26
CA TYR A 112 25.46 -7.19 4.48
C TYR A 112 24.95 -5.80 4.92
N GLY A 113 24.20 -5.71 6.03
CA GLY A 113 23.71 -4.43 6.56
C GLY A 113 22.41 -3.91 5.92
N PHE A 114 21.73 -4.71 5.11
CA PHE A 114 20.42 -4.34 4.54
C PHE A 114 19.27 -4.84 5.40
N CYS A 115 18.25 -4.00 5.55
CA CYS A 115 16.98 -4.29 6.21
C CYS A 115 16.07 -5.17 5.37
N GLY A 116 15.33 -6.08 6.02
CA GLY A 116 14.19 -6.73 5.38
C GLY A 116 13.46 -7.71 6.29
N THR A 117 12.33 -8.21 5.82
CA THR A 117 11.41 -9.06 6.57
C THR A 117 11.44 -10.53 6.15
N THR A 118 12.08 -10.85 5.02
CA THR A 118 12.13 -12.22 4.48
C THR A 118 13.20 -13.07 5.16
N GLU A 119 13.18 -14.38 4.92
CA GLU A 119 14.18 -15.33 5.43
C GLU A 119 15.62 -14.91 5.07
N LYS A 120 15.84 -14.29 3.92
CA LYS A 120 17.16 -13.76 3.50
C LYS A 120 17.73 -12.74 4.50
N PHE A 121 16.86 -12.01 5.20
CA PHE A 121 17.23 -11.01 6.18
C PHE A 121 17.11 -11.54 7.62
N CYS A 122 16.11 -12.39 7.88
CA CYS A 122 15.78 -12.88 9.22
C CYS A 122 16.46 -14.18 9.62
N GLY A 123 17.01 -14.93 8.66
CA GLY A 123 17.45 -16.31 8.88
C GLY A 123 16.31 -17.13 9.48
N THR A 124 16.56 -17.78 10.62
CA THR A 124 15.58 -18.62 11.30
C THR A 124 14.63 -17.86 12.23
N LYS A 125 14.77 -16.52 12.37
CA LYS A 125 13.90 -15.71 13.23
C LYS A 125 12.48 -15.67 12.67
N LYS A 126 11.54 -16.32 13.36
CA LYS A 126 10.12 -16.31 13.00
C LYS A 126 9.39 -15.15 13.69
N VAL A 127 8.42 -14.57 13.00
CA VAL A 127 7.47 -13.61 13.58
C VAL A 127 6.44 -14.39 14.38
N ASN A 128 6.20 -13.98 15.63
CA ASN A 128 5.10 -14.53 16.41
C ASN A 128 3.80 -13.86 16.00
N ARG A 129 3.08 -14.49 15.08
CA ARG A 129 1.79 -13.98 14.59
C ARG A 129 0.68 -14.38 15.57
N PRO A 130 -0.28 -13.48 15.85
CA PRO A 130 -1.50 -13.88 16.54
C PRO A 130 -2.23 -14.99 15.76
N SER A 131 -2.93 -15.86 16.47
CA SER A 131 -3.67 -16.96 15.87
C SER A 131 -4.97 -17.21 16.63
N CYS A 132 -6.09 -17.12 15.93
CA CYS A 132 -7.42 -17.40 16.44
C CYS A 132 -8.15 -18.38 15.52
N ALA A 133 -9.12 -19.11 16.08
CA ALA A 133 -10.03 -19.91 15.28
C ALA A 133 -10.88 -19.00 14.37
N ILE A 134 -11.12 -19.44 13.14
CA ILE A 134 -12.01 -18.74 12.21
C ILE A 134 -13.42 -19.25 12.49
N GLU A 135 -14.24 -18.43 13.15
CA GLU A 135 -15.66 -18.67 13.30
C GLU A 135 -16.42 -17.56 12.58
N GLU A 136 -17.25 -17.89 11.59
CA GLU A 136 -18.05 -16.90 10.84
C GLU A 136 -19.03 -16.13 11.75
N SER A 137 -19.41 -16.71 12.88
CA SER A 137 -20.17 -16.05 13.94
C SER A 137 -19.37 -14.97 14.69
N THR A 138 -18.04 -14.97 14.59
CA THR A 138 -17.19 -13.94 15.21
C THR A 138 -17.50 -12.60 14.59
N ARG A 139 -17.83 -11.65 15.47
CA ARG A 139 -18.11 -10.26 15.16
C ARG A 139 -16.88 -9.42 15.45
N PHE A 140 -16.62 -8.41 14.62
CA PHE A 140 -15.50 -7.49 14.84
C PHE A 140 -15.88 -6.38 15.81
N LYS A 141 -14.95 -6.00 16.70
CA LYS A 141 -15.13 -4.81 17.56
C LYS A 141 -15.22 -3.55 16.73
N ARG A 142 -14.47 -3.50 15.62
CA ARG A 142 -14.40 -2.35 14.73
C ARG A 142 -14.63 -2.79 13.28
N VAL A 143 -15.71 -2.29 12.71
CA VAL A 143 -15.91 -2.14 11.27
C VAL A 143 -15.89 -0.64 11.01
N VAL A 144 -14.78 -0.15 10.50
CA VAL A 144 -14.53 1.28 10.26
C VAL A 144 -14.78 1.57 8.79
N GLY A 145 -15.35 2.71 8.45
CA GLY A 145 -15.34 3.15 7.06
C GLY A 145 -15.00 4.63 6.96
N TYR A 146 -14.15 4.97 6.00
CA TYR A 146 -13.85 6.36 5.70
C TYR A 146 -14.92 6.92 4.76
N TYR A 147 -15.44 8.10 5.08
CA TYR A 147 -16.35 8.85 4.22
C TYR A 147 -15.63 10.08 3.67
N GLU A 148 -15.42 10.11 2.36
CA GLU A 148 -14.77 11.22 1.66
C GLU A 148 -15.75 12.39 1.52
N THR A 149 -15.45 13.57 2.09
CA THR A 149 -16.34 14.73 2.02
C THR A 149 -16.47 15.30 0.61
N TRP A 150 -15.51 15.03 -0.28
CA TRP A 150 -15.58 15.41 -1.69
C TRP A 150 -16.45 14.44 -2.53
N ALA A 151 -16.92 13.33 -1.96
CA ALA A 151 -17.72 12.32 -2.64
C ALA A 151 -18.98 12.88 -3.32
N THR A 152 -19.61 13.89 -2.72
CA THR A 152 -20.83 14.52 -3.25
C THR A 152 -20.55 15.47 -4.42
N GLY A 153 -19.28 15.87 -4.61
CA GLY A 153 -18.83 16.74 -5.69
C GLY A 153 -18.50 16.02 -7.00
N ARG A 154 -18.43 14.68 -7.00
CA ARG A 154 -18.08 13.88 -8.19
C ARG A 154 -19.03 14.12 -9.37
N ALA A 155 -18.53 13.91 -10.59
CA ALA A 155 -19.32 14.10 -11.82
C ALA A 155 -20.45 13.06 -11.95
N CYS A 156 -20.21 11.84 -11.48
CA CYS A 156 -21.14 10.71 -11.42
C CYS A 156 -20.85 9.88 -10.16
N ASN A 157 -21.67 8.85 -9.91
CA ASN A 157 -21.57 7.96 -8.74
C ASN A 157 -21.39 8.72 -7.42
N ARG A 158 -22.12 9.84 -7.27
CA ARG A 158 -22.12 10.62 -6.02
C ARG A 158 -22.68 9.75 -4.91
N PHE A 159 -22.04 9.82 -3.75
CA PHE A 159 -22.42 9.05 -2.57
C PHE A 159 -22.64 9.99 -1.40
N TYR A 160 -23.88 10.08 -0.95
CA TYR A 160 -24.31 10.94 0.16
C TYR A 160 -24.31 10.19 1.49
N PRO A 161 -24.20 10.88 2.64
CA PRO A 161 -24.22 10.25 3.96
C PRO A 161 -25.41 9.32 4.19
N GLU A 162 -26.59 9.68 3.69
CA GLU A 162 -27.84 8.94 3.88
C GLU A 162 -27.89 7.61 3.08
N GLN A 163 -26.92 7.39 2.18
CA GLN A 163 -26.76 6.11 1.49
C GLN A 163 -25.92 5.11 2.29
N ILE A 164 -25.28 5.54 3.38
CA ILE A 164 -24.54 4.63 4.27
C ILE A 164 -25.55 3.72 4.98
N PRO A 165 -25.45 2.38 4.82
CA PRO A 165 -26.41 1.49 5.43
C PRO A 165 -26.24 1.41 6.96
N THR A 166 -27.33 1.62 7.68
CA THR A 166 -27.43 1.48 9.14
C THR A 166 -27.03 0.07 9.58
N GLY A 167 -26.30 -0.04 10.71
CA GLY A 167 -25.92 -1.33 11.28
C GLY A 167 -24.66 -1.97 10.72
N VAL A 168 -24.08 -1.44 9.63
CA VAL A 168 -22.86 -1.99 9.00
C VAL A 168 -21.60 -1.52 9.71
N TYR A 169 -21.41 -0.20 9.79
CA TYR A 169 -20.20 0.42 10.32
C TYR A 169 -20.34 0.70 11.81
N SER A 170 -19.36 0.27 12.61
CA SER A 170 -19.24 0.67 14.02
C SER A 170 -18.66 2.07 14.18
N HIS A 171 -17.76 2.45 13.26
CA HIS A 171 -17.10 3.75 13.24
C HIS A 171 -17.13 4.30 11.82
N ILE A 172 -17.38 5.60 11.69
CA ILE A 172 -17.17 6.32 10.44
C ILE A 172 -16.11 7.40 10.68
N ASN A 173 -15.06 7.38 9.86
CA ASN A 173 -14.03 8.40 9.84
C ASN A 173 -14.35 9.42 8.75
N LEU A 174 -14.63 10.66 9.14
CA LEU A 174 -14.92 11.78 8.24
C LEU A 174 -13.62 12.32 7.62
N ALA A 175 -13.33 11.90 6.38
CA ALA A 175 -12.16 12.31 5.62
C ALA A 175 -12.47 13.52 4.72
N PHE A 176 -11.92 14.71 4.93
CA PHE A 176 -11.02 15.09 6.02
C PHE A 176 -11.39 16.46 6.58
N ALA A 177 -10.95 16.74 7.80
CA ALA A 177 -10.66 18.09 8.24
C ALA A 177 -9.18 18.44 7.97
N SER A 178 -8.87 19.72 7.90
CA SER A 178 -7.52 20.23 7.67
C SER A 178 -6.99 20.99 8.89
N ILE A 179 -5.72 21.36 8.87
CA ILE A 179 -5.09 22.16 9.92
C ILE A 179 -4.56 23.44 9.28
N ASN A 180 -4.87 24.59 9.87
CA ASN A 180 -4.27 25.85 9.44
C ASN A 180 -2.78 25.85 9.82
N PRO A 181 -1.84 25.95 8.85
CA PRO A 181 -0.41 25.80 9.12
C PRO A 181 0.19 26.98 9.92
N SER A 182 -0.52 28.10 10.06
CA SER A 182 -0.07 29.28 10.82
C SER A 182 -0.64 29.31 12.25
N THR A 183 -1.89 28.89 12.44
CA THR A 183 -2.54 28.92 13.76
C THR A 183 -2.48 27.57 14.48
N PHE A 184 -2.24 26.48 13.74
CA PHE A 184 -2.33 25.08 14.19
C PHE A 184 -3.74 24.65 14.61
N GLU A 185 -4.76 25.43 14.26
CA GLU A 185 -6.15 25.10 14.55
C GLU A 185 -6.70 24.14 13.49
N LEU A 186 -7.48 23.15 13.94
CA LEU A 186 -8.29 22.29 13.10
C LEU A 186 -9.41 23.10 12.45
N VAL A 187 -9.57 22.95 11.14
CA VAL A 187 -10.53 23.66 10.31
C VAL A 187 -11.20 22.72 9.30
N PRO A 188 -12.42 23.00 8.84
CA PRO A 188 -12.99 22.30 7.68
C PRO A 188 -12.03 22.36 6.49
N ALA A 189 -11.82 21.26 5.77
CA ALA A 189 -10.97 21.24 4.59
C ALA A 189 -11.55 22.11 3.47
N ALA A 190 -12.87 22.06 3.27
CA ALA A 190 -13.62 22.99 2.45
C ALA A 190 -14.88 23.50 3.14
N LYS A 191 -15.38 24.67 2.71
CA LYS A 191 -16.65 25.22 3.19
C LYS A 191 -17.83 24.29 2.92
N ALA A 192 -17.77 23.52 1.84
CA ALA A 192 -18.81 22.56 1.46
C ALA A 192 -18.91 21.38 2.44
N ASP A 193 -17.83 21.05 3.15
CA ASP A 193 -17.78 19.89 4.06
C ASP A 193 -18.55 20.12 5.37
N ILE A 194 -18.76 21.39 5.75
CA ILE A 194 -19.40 21.77 7.02
C ILE A 194 -20.77 21.12 7.20
N ASP A 195 -21.56 21.02 6.12
CA ASP A 195 -22.87 20.36 6.14
C ASP A 195 -22.73 18.84 6.26
N LEU A 196 -21.74 18.26 5.58
CA LEU A 196 -21.51 16.81 5.57
C LEU A 196 -21.09 16.29 6.95
N TYR A 197 -20.28 17.03 7.70
CA TYR A 197 -19.91 16.64 9.07
C TYR A 197 -21.15 16.42 9.94
N LYS A 198 -22.13 17.34 9.87
CA LYS A 198 -23.38 17.21 10.63
C LYS A 198 -24.24 16.05 10.14
N ARG A 199 -24.33 15.86 8.82
CA ARG A 199 -25.16 14.80 8.22
C ARG A 199 -24.66 13.41 8.55
N VAL A 200 -23.33 13.20 8.51
CA VAL A 200 -22.73 11.93 8.92
C VAL A 200 -22.89 11.71 10.43
N ALA A 201 -22.64 12.73 11.26
CA ALA A 201 -22.87 12.63 12.71
C ALA A 201 -24.34 12.28 13.03
N ASN A 202 -25.29 12.82 12.27
CA ASN A 202 -26.71 12.56 12.44
C ASN A 202 -27.13 11.11 12.12
N LEU A 203 -26.31 10.32 11.44
CA LEU A 203 -26.56 8.88 11.26
C LEU A 203 -26.66 8.14 12.60
N LYS A 204 -26.05 8.68 13.66
CA LYS A 204 -26.18 8.16 15.03
C LYS A 204 -27.62 8.18 15.56
N ALA A 205 -28.51 9.00 14.99
CA ALA A 205 -29.92 9.00 15.35
C ALA A 205 -30.63 7.70 14.95
N GLU A 206 -30.16 7.05 13.88
CA GLU A 206 -30.67 5.76 13.41
C GLU A 206 -29.83 4.59 13.94
N ASP A 207 -28.56 4.83 14.24
CA ASP A 207 -27.61 3.87 14.81
C ASP A 207 -26.96 4.42 16.08
N PRO A 208 -27.59 4.30 17.26
CA PRO A 208 -27.07 4.87 18.51
C PRO A 208 -25.71 4.33 18.97
N HIS A 209 -25.23 3.26 18.34
CA HIS A 209 -23.94 2.62 18.63
C HIS A 209 -22.84 3.00 17.64
N LEU A 210 -23.19 3.72 16.56
CA LEU A 210 -22.22 4.28 15.63
C LEU A 210 -21.39 5.36 16.33
N LYS A 211 -20.08 5.31 16.11
CA LYS A 211 -19.12 6.36 16.47
C LYS A 211 -18.70 7.12 15.23
N VAL A 212 -18.62 8.44 15.30
CA VAL A 212 -18.16 9.26 14.18
C VAL A 212 -16.91 10.03 14.60
N LEU A 213 -15.78 9.74 13.95
CA LEU A 213 -14.50 10.40 14.20
C LEU A 213 -14.20 11.39 13.06
N VAL A 214 -13.55 12.51 13.37
CA VAL A 214 -12.95 13.36 12.33
C VAL A 214 -11.59 12.80 11.95
N ALA A 215 -11.36 12.51 10.67
CA ALA A 215 -10.03 12.21 10.16
C ALA A 215 -9.32 13.50 9.78
N VAL A 216 -8.04 13.62 10.15
CA VAL A 216 -7.23 14.82 9.94
C VAL A 216 -5.94 14.43 9.24
N GLY A 217 -5.64 15.07 8.12
CA GLY A 217 -4.44 14.78 7.32
C GLY A 217 -4.79 14.21 5.95
N GLY A 218 -4.28 13.01 5.66
CA GLY A 218 -4.40 12.34 4.37
C GLY A 218 -3.31 12.75 3.38
N SER A 219 -3.21 12.03 2.26
CA SER A 219 -2.08 12.19 1.34
C SER A 219 -1.86 13.63 0.86
N ASP A 220 -2.89 14.31 0.35
CA ASP A 220 -2.80 15.67 -0.20
C ASP A 220 -2.35 16.71 0.85
N PHE A 221 -2.69 16.49 2.13
CA PHE A 221 -2.28 17.39 3.21
C PHE A 221 -0.76 17.36 3.44
N ASN A 222 -0.13 16.22 3.18
CA ASN A 222 1.28 15.96 3.42
C ASN A 222 2.14 16.09 2.13
N ASP A 223 1.50 16.33 0.98
CA ASP A 223 2.19 16.69 -0.26
C ASP A 223 2.92 18.03 -0.15
N THR A 224 3.85 18.27 -1.08
CA THR A 224 4.62 19.51 -1.11
C THR A 224 3.69 20.73 -1.17
N GLY A 225 3.69 21.52 -0.10
CA GLY A 225 2.79 22.66 0.02
C GLY A 225 2.84 23.30 1.40
N PRO A 226 1.96 24.28 1.67
CA PRO A 226 1.94 25.01 2.93
C PRO A 226 1.68 24.13 4.16
N THR A 227 1.01 23.00 3.97
CA THR A 227 0.59 22.09 5.06
C THR A 227 1.58 20.97 5.33
N ALA A 228 2.53 20.71 4.43
CA ALA A 228 3.41 19.52 4.46
C ALA A 228 4.11 19.28 5.81
N ALA A 229 4.59 20.35 6.45
CA ALA A 229 5.32 20.25 7.72
C ALA A 229 4.43 20.41 8.97
N THR A 230 3.12 20.61 8.81
CA THR A 230 2.23 21.06 9.91
C THR A 230 2.16 20.05 11.04
N PHE A 231 2.06 18.75 10.74
CA PHE A 231 2.10 17.72 11.78
C PHE A 231 3.44 17.70 12.52
N SER A 232 4.55 17.82 11.79
CA SER A 232 5.90 17.91 12.38
C SER A 232 6.04 19.15 13.27
N ASP A 233 5.47 20.29 12.87
CA ASP A 233 5.47 21.54 13.65
C ASP A 233 4.63 21.44 14.93
N ILE A 234 3.48 20.75 14.87
CA ILE A 234 2.66 20.46 16.06
C ILE A 234 3.40 19.50 16.99
N ALA A 235 3.93 18.39 16.47
CA ALA A 235 4.55 17.36 17.28
C ALA A 235 5.70 17.89 18.14
N ARG A 236 6.46 18.87 17.63
CA ARG A 236 7.64 19.44 18.30
C ARG A 236 7.40 20.63 19.22
N SER A 237 6.18 21.16 19.32
CA SER A 237 5.90 22.42 20.01
C SER A 237 4.68 22.29 20.92
N GLU A 238 4.89 22.36 22.24
CA GLU A 238 3.80 22.28 23.23
C GLU A 238 2.70 23.34 22.98
N VAL A 239 3.10 24.57 22.63
CA VAL A 239 2.14 25.66 22.29
C VAL A 239 1.32 25.33 21.05
N ALA A 240 1.89 24.66 20.05
CA ALA A 240 1.15 24.24 18.87
C ALA A 240 0.22 23.05 19.18
N GLN A 241 0.67 22.12 20.03
CA GLN A 241 -0.16 21.02 20.53
C GLN A 241 -1.38 21.55 21.26
N GLU A 242 -1.22 22.51 22.18
CA GLU A 242 -2.33 23.12 22.91
C GLU A 242 -3.37 23.75 21.97
N LYS A 243 -2.93 24.58 21.01
CA LYS A 243 -3.83 25.19 20.02
C LYS A 243 -4.57 24.16 19.18
N PHE A 244 -3.85 23.13 18.73
CA PHE A 244 -4.47 22.04 17.97
C PHE A 244 -5.51 21.31 18.82
N ILE A 245 -5.14 20.87 20.03
CA ILE A 245 -6.02 20.13 20.94
C ILE A 245 -7.28 20.94 21.29
N ASP A 246 -7.14 22.22 21.62
CA ASP A 246 -8.27 23.09 21.94
C ASP A 246 -9.23 23.23 20.74
N SER A 247 -8.67 23.39 19.54
CA SER A 247 -9.47 23.47 18.32
C SER A 247 -10.14 22.14 17.96
N VAL A 248 -9.49 21.00 18.21
CA VAL A 248 -10.06 19.65 18.02
C VAL A 248 -11.26 19.44 18.95
N LEU A 249 -11.12 19.76 20.24
CA LEU A 249 -12.22 19.67 21.21
C LEU A 249 -13.41 20.54 20.78
N LYS A 250 -13.15 21.77 20.33
CA LYS A 250 -14.19 22.67 19.81
C LYS A 250 -14.85 22.10 18.56
N PHE A 251 -14.07 21.54 17.64
CA PHE A 251 -14.59 20.96 16.39
C PHE A 251 -15.49 19.76 16.68
N MET A 252 -15.02 18.80 17.49
CA MET A 252 -15.80 17.62 17.87
C MET A 252 -17.09 18.01 18.60
N SER A 253 -17.04 18.97 19.52
CA SER A 253 -18.24 19.49 20.19
C SER A 253 -19.21 20.19 19.22
N THR A 254 -18.69 20.91 18.21
CA THR A 254 -19.53 21.65 17.24
C THR A 254 -20.31 20.72 16.32
N TYR A 255 -19.72 19.58 15.96
CA TYR A 255 -20.29 18.64 14.98
C TYR A 255 -20.77 17.32 15.59
N ASP A 256 -20.81 17.21 16.92
CA ASP A 256 -21.21 16.01 17.67
C ASP A 256 -20.40 14.76 17.27
N LEU A 257 -19.07 14.87 17.32
CA LEU A 257 -18.15 13.79 16.97
C LEU A 257 -17.65 13.07 18.22
N ASP A 258 -17.36 11.78 18.07
CA ASP A 258 -16.96 10.86 19.13
C ASP A 258 -15.44 10.68 19.25
N GLY A 259 -14.66 11.27 18.34
CA GLY A 259 -13.21 11.21 18.41
C GLY A 259 -12.48 11.76 17.19
N ILE A 260 -11.20 11.43 17.11
CA ILE A 260 -10.27 11.89 16.08
C ILE A 260 -9.44 10.72 15.54
N ASP A 261 -9.25 10.71 14.24
CA ASP A 261 -8.30 9.85 13.54
C ASP A 261 -7.17 10.72 12.96
N LEU A 262 -5.93 10.44 13.33
CA LEU A 262 -4.77 11.15 12.77
C LEU A 262 -4.17 10.37 11.60
N ASP A 263 -4.20 10.99 10.44
CA ASP A 263 -3.66 10.45 9.19
C ASP A 263 -2.44 11.27 8.73
N TRP A 264 -1.37 11.20 9.54
CA TRP A 264 -0.09 11.83 9.23
C TRP A 264 0.72 10.92 8.30
N GLU A 265 0.87 11.35 7.05
CA GLU A 265 1.56 10.61 6.00
C GLU A 265 2.85 11.31 5.53
N TYR A 266 4.03 11.16 6.14
CA TYR A 266 4.36 10.30 7.27
C TYR A 266 5.40 11.02 8.15
N PRO A 267 5.43 10.77 9.47
CA PRO A 267 6.48 11.30 10.34
C PRO A 267 7.87 10.95 9.78
N ALA A 268 8.85 11.84 9.94
CA ALA A 268 10.24 11.69 9.49
C ALA A 268 10.51 11.41 8.00
N ALA A 269 9.47 11.18 7.18
CA ALA A 269 9.59 10.98 5.74
C ALA A 269 9.82 12.34 5.05
N LYS A 270 11.06 12.57 4.58
CA LYS A 270 11.45 13.86 3.98
C LYS A 270 10.69 14.19 2.70
N ASP A 271 10.32 13.17 1.92
CA ASP A 271 9.46 13.28 0.74
C ASP A 271 8.01 13.72 1.08
N ARG A 272 7.68 13.79 2.38
CA ARG A 272 6.37 14.14 2.92
C ARG A 272 6.43 15.26 3.97
N GLY A 273 7.47 16.08 3.94
CA GLY A 273 7.63 17.20 4.88
C GLY A 273 8.03 16.82 6.32
N GLY A 274 8.28 15.54 6.59
CA GLY A 274 8.71 15.04 7.89
C GLY A 274 10.16 15.38 8.25
N ARG A 275 10.46 15.33 9.55
CA ARG A 275 11.77 15.59 10.16
C ARG A 275 12.18 14.44 11.08
N ASN A 276 13.49 14.21 11.20
CA ASN A 276 14.00 13.08 11.97
C ASN A 276 13.55 13.07 13.44
N ASP A 277 13.30 14.24 14.04
CA ASP A 277 12.81 14.36 15.42
C ASP A 277 11.34 13.97 15.59
N ASP A 278 10.58 13.79 14.50
CA ASP A 278 9.19 13.32 14.54
C ASP A 278 9.06 11.96 15.21
N PHE A 279 10.03 11.05 15.01
CA PHE A 279 10.01 9.71 15.64
C PHE A 279 9.90 9.80 17.17
N ALA A 280 10.64 10.73 17.78
CA ALA A 280 10.63 10.95 19.22
C ALA A 280 9.54 11.93 19.69
N ASN A 281 9.07 12.82 18.82
CA ASN A 281 8.10 13.85 19.17
C ASN A 281 6.65 13.38 19.00
N PHE A 282 6.37 12.51 18.03
CA PHE A 282 5.02 12.03 17.78
C PHE A 282 4.43 11.27 18.98
N PRO A 283 5.13 10.35 19.66
CA PRO A 283 4.62 9.72 20.88
C PRO A 283 4.31 10.73 22.00
N LYS A 284 5.12 11.79 22.14
CA LYS A 284 4.88 12.85 23.14
C LYS A 284 3.61 13.61 22.82
N PHE A 285 3.42 13.98 21.56
CA PHE A 285 2.18 14.61 21.10
C PHE A 285 0.96 13.70 21.34
N MET A 286 1.05 12.41 20.99
CA MET A 286 -0.04 11.46 21.24
C MET A 286 -0.37 11.31 22.72
N LYS A 287 0.64 11.32 23.59
CA LYS A 287 0.44 11.35 25.04
C LYS A 287 -0.33 12.58 25.49
N THR A 288 0.05 13.78 25.04
CA THR A 288 -0.65 15.03 25.34
C THR A 288 -2.09 15.00 24.83
N LEU A 289 -2.29 14.54 23.59
CA LEU A 289 -3.61 14.40 22.97
C LEU A 289 -4.51 13.48 23.79
N LYS A 290 -4.07 12.26 24.14
CA LYS A 290 -4.86 11.31 24.95
C LYS A 290 -5.18 11.84 26.34
N GLN A 291 -4.30 12.64 26.93
CA GLN A 291 -4.55 13.28 28.23
C GLN A 291 -5.67 14.32 28.17
N ALA A 292 -5.79 15.03 27.06
CA ALA A 292 -6.85 16.03 26.85
C ALA A 292 -8.17 15.41 26.37
N LEU A 293 -8.11 14.35 25.57
CA LEU A 293 -9.26 13.71 24.92
C LEU A 293 -9.72 12.44 25.66
N LYS A 294 -9.87 12.48 26.99
CA LYS A 294 -10.16 11.29 27.81
C LYS A 294 -11.48 10.59 27.47
N GLU A 295 -12.49 11.37 27.09
CA GLU A 295 -13.85 10.90 26.77
C GLU A 295 -14.04 10.59 25.28
N TYR A 296 -13.00 10.80 24.46
CA TYR A 296 -13.04 10.65 23.01
C TYR A 296 -12.13 9.50 22.56
N GLU A 297 -12.50 8.87 21.46
CA GLU A 297 -11.63 7.88 20.82
C GLU A 297 -10.53 8.56 20.00
N ILE A 298 -9.37 7.92 20.00
CA ILE A 298 -8.22 8.34 19.21
C ILE A 298 -7.73 7.15 18.39
N SER A 299 -7.78 7.28 17.06
CA SER A 299 -7.12 6.36 16.15
C SER A 299 -6.00 7.04 15.38
N ILE A 300 -5.11 6.22 14.83
CA ILE A 300 -4.07 6.66 13.89
C ILE A 300 -4.11 5.75 12.68
N THR A 301 -3.93 6.33 11.51
CA THR A 301 -3.72 5.60 10.27
C THR A 301 -2.24 5.23 10.11
N LEU A 302 -1.96 3.96 9.83
CA LEU A 302 -0.61 3.44 9.66
C LEU A 302 -0.40 2.93 8.22
N PRO A 303 0.76 3.20 7.59
CA PRO A 303 1.12 2.53 6.35
C PRO A 303 1.43 1.04 6.59
N ALA A 304 1.16 0.21 5.59
CA ALA A 304 1.50 -1.23 5.64
C ALA A 304 2.87 -1.56 5.03
N ILE A 305 3.65 -0.55 4.59
CA ILE A 305 4.97 -0.73 3.98
C ILE A 305 6.10 -0.23 4.87
N TYR A 306 7.20 -0.99 4.92
CA TYR A 306 8.36 -0.68 5.77
C TYR A 306 8.93 0.71 5.54
N ARG A 307 8.97 1.15 4.26
CA ARG A 307 9.50 2.46 3.85
C ARG A 307 8.97 3.60 4.72
N TYR A 308 7.68 3.58 5.06
CA TYR A 308 7.06 4.63 5.87
C TYR A 308 6.80 4.20 7.31
N LEU A 309 6.43 2.94 7.55
CA LEU A 309 6.10 2.48 8.91
C LEU A 309 7.30 2.53 9.87
N GLN A 310 8.53 2.43 9.35
CA GLN A 310 9.76 2.54 10.16
C GLN A 310 9.88 3.89 10.92
N HIS A 311 9.11 4.91 10.52
CA HIS A 311 9.15 6.22 11.15
C HIS A 311 8.16 6.39 12.32
N PHE A 312 7.40 5.35 12.65
CA PHE A 312 6.48 5.36 13.77
C PHE A 312 7.11 4.61 14.96
N ASP A 313 7.30 5.30 16.09
CA ASP A 313 7.64 4.66 17.37
C ASP A 313 6.39 3.97 17.95
N LEU A 314 5.99 2.87 17.32
CA LEU A 314 4.73 2.18 17.61
C LEU A 314 4.63 1.75 19.08
N LYS A 315 5.75 1.37 19.69
CA LYS A 315 5.81 0.98 21.11
C LYS A 315 5.37 2.12 22.04
N ASN A 316 5.79 3.34 21.74
CA ASN A 316 5.45 4.51 22.57
C ASN A 316 4.16 5.21 22.12
N ILE A 317 3.68 4.95 20.90
CA ILE A 317 2.37 5.44 20.40
C ILE A 317 1.22 4.57 20.90
N ALA A 318 1.35 3.24 20.86
CA ALA A 318 0.27 2.29 21.14
C ALA A 318 -0.47 2.48 22.49
N PRO A 319 0.18 2.94 23.58
CA PRO A 319 -0.53 3.23 24.84
C PRO A 319 -1.47 4.45 24.77
N HIS A 320 -1.36 5.28 23.73
CA HIS A 320 -2.06 6.57 23.61
C HIS A 320 -3.14 6.59 22.53
N VAL A 321 -3.39 5.45 21.88
CA VAL A 321 -4.46 5.28 20.90
C VAL A 321 -5.38 4.13 21.29
N ASP A 322 -6.63 4.22 20.85
CA ASP A 322 -7.63 3.17 21.05
C ASP A 322 -7.48 2.07 19.99
N PHE A 323 -7.14 2.42 18.75
CA PHE A 323 -6.84 1.49 17.66
C PHE A 323 -6.02 2.12 16.53
N PHE A 324 -5.52 1.27 15.63
CA PHE A 324 -4.79 1.63 14.42
C PHE A 324 -5.56 1.19 13.18
N ASN A 325 -5.81 2.11 12.26
CA ASN A 325 -6.31 1.81 10.92
C ASN A 325 -5.11 1.54 10.01
N VAL A 326 -4.88 0.30 9.59
CA VAL A 326 -3.70 -0.03 8.77
C VAL A 326 -4.08 0.02 7.30
N MET A 327 -3.42 0.89 6.52
CA MET A 327 -3.61 1.04 5.08
C MET A 327 -2.97 -0.13 4.33
N THR A 328 -3.61 -1.29 4.39
CA THR A 328 -3.21 -2.53 3.70
C THR A 328 -3.69 -2.55 2.24
N TYR A 329 -3.52 -1.43 1.57
CA TYR A 329 -3.82 -1.17 0.17
C TYR A 329 -2.75 -0.24 -0.42
N ASP A 330 -2.78 -0.01 -1.74
CA ASP A 330 -1.78 0.78 -2.46
C ASP A 330 -0.34 0.24 -2.37
N PHE A 331 -0.19 -1.08 -2.27
CA PHE A 331 1.12 -1.72 -2.42
C PHE A 331 1.70 -1.53 -3.83
N HIS A 332 0.83 -1.49 -4.84
CA HIS A 332 1.19 -1.41 -6.26
C HIS A 332 0.32 -0.40 -6.98
N GLY A 333 0.88 0.33 -7.95
CA GLY A 333 0.14 1.32 -8.73
C GLY A 333 0.95 1.91 -9.88
N ALA A 334 0.28 2.75 -10.69
CA ALA A 334 0.86 3.31 -11.91
C ALA A 334 2.08 4.24 -11.68
N TRP A 335 2.39 4.57 -10.43
CA TRP A 335 3.58 5.34 -10.04
C TRP A 335 4.88 4.52 -10.09
N GLU A 336 4.82 3.19 -10.17
CA GLU A 336 6.00 2.33 -10.24
C GLU A 336 6.76 2.52 -11.57
N LYS A 337 8.08 2.74 -11.48
CA LYS A 337 8.92 3.06 -12.63
C LYS A 337 9.81 1.89 -13.07
N PRO A 338 10.08 1.73 -14.38
CA PRO A 338 11.06 0.77 -14.94
C PRO A 338 12.45 0.79 -14.31
N THR A 339 12.85 1.94 -13.75
CA THR A 339 14.21 2.19 -13.27
C THR A 339 14.39 1.93 -11.78
N GLU A 340 13.31 1.69 -11.02
CA GLU A 340 13.37 1.39 -9.59
C GLU A 340 13.42 -0.14 -9.40
N SER A 341 14.14 -0.61 -8.37
CA SER A 341 14.32 -2.05 -8.12
C SER A 341 12.96 -2.72 -7.96
N GLY A 342 12.58 -3.55 -8.93
CA GLY A 342 11.27 -4.19 -8.93
C GLY A 342 10.49 -4.02 -10.23
N GLY A 343 10.78 -3.04 -11.09
CA GLY A 343 10.12 -2.85 -12.41
C GLY A 343 8.60 -2.61 -12.35
N PRO A 344 7.97 -2.07 -13.41
CA PRO A 344 6.53 -1.90 -13.47
C PRO A 344 5.91 -3.24 -13.84
N TYR A 345 5.68 -4.09 -12.85
CA TYR A 345 5.00 -5.35 -13.06
C TYR A 345 3.57 -5.26 -12.57
N LEU A 346 2.64 -5.87 -13.31
CA LEU A 346 1.28 -6.08 -12.86
C LEU A 346 1.33 -6.79 -11.51
N ASN A 347 0.74 -6.18 -10.50
CA ASN A 347 0.49 -6.83 -9.22
C ASN A 347 -0.69 -6.11 -8.55
N SER A 348 -1.28 -6.76 -7.55
CA SER A 348 -2.45 -6.23 -6.89
C SER A 348 -2.09 -5.25 -5.79
N HIS A 349 -2.76 -4.10 -5.77
CA HIS A 349 -2.61 -3.13 -4.69
C HIS A 349 -3.16 -3.61 -3.33
N THR A 350 -3.91 -4.72 -3.28
CA THR A 350 -4.45 -5.31 -2.04
C THR A 350 -4.06 -6.79 -1.86
N ASN A 351 -2.87 -7.17 -2.35
CA ASN A 351 -2.37 -8.54 -2.31
C ASN A 351 -2.21 -9.06 -0.86
N LEU A 352 -3.00 -10.06 -0.48
CA LEU A 352 -3.02 -10.63 0.87
C LEU A 352 -1.67 -11.20 1.33
N THR A 353 -0.82 -11.65 0.40
CA THR A 353 0.53 -12.13 0.75
C THR A 353 1.44 -11.00 1.22
N GLU A 354 1.28 -9.80 0.67
CA GLU A 354 2.01 -8.58 1.05
C GLU A 354 1.40 -7.93 2.28
N ILE A 355 0.06 -7.95 2.41
CA ILE A 355 -0.65 -7.59 3.64
C ILE A 355 -0.09 -8.37 4.84
N LYS A 356 0.12 -9.69 4.71
CA LYS A 356 0.76 -10.51 5.75
C LYS A 356 2.15 -9.99 6.12
N GLY A 357 2.96 -9.61 5.13
CA GLY A 357 4.27 -9.01 5.35
C GLY A 357 4.22 -7.64 6.01
N GLY A 358 3.21 -6.82 5.70
CA GLY A 358 2.97 -5.54 6.34
C GLY A 358 2.59 -5.67 7.81
N LEU A 359 1.68 -6.58 8.14
CA LEU A 359 1.27 -6.84 9.53
C LEU A 359 2.41 -7.43 10.38
N ASP A 360 3.34 -8.17 9.78
CA ASP A 360 4.54 -8.67 10.48
C ASP A 360 5.39 -7.52 11.06
N LEU A 361 5.34 -6.32 10.48
CA LEU A 361 6.01 -5.13 11.03
C LEU A 361 5.41 -4.71 12.37
N LEU A 362 4.09 -4.90 12.56
CA LEU A 362 3.41 -4.61 13.83
C LEU A 362 3.71 -5.68 14.88
N TRP A 363 3.71 -6.96 14.49
CA TRP A 363 3.99 -8.07 15.40
C TRP A 363 5.43 -8.04 15.93
N ARG A 364 6.38 -7.57 15.13
CA ARG A 364 7.76 -7.33 15.58
C ARG A 364 7.87 -6.22 16.63
N ASN A 365 6.90 -5.32 16.69
CA ASN A 365 6.78 -4.29 17.72
C ASN A 365 5.89 -4.70 18.90
N ASN A 366 5.43 -5.96 18.95
CA ASN A 366 4.50 -6.48 19.95
C ASN A 366 3.23 -5.62 20.08
N ILE A 367 2.73 -5.11 18.96
CA ILE A 367 1.46 -4.38 18.95
C ILE A 367 0.34 -5.35 19.27
N ASP A 368 -0.54 -4.92 20.17
CA ASP A 368 -1.73 -5.68 20.53
C ASP A 368 -2.63 -5.84 19.30
N HIS A 369 -2.87 -7.09 18.91
CA HIS A 369 -3.67 -7.42 17.74
C HIS A 369 -5.12 -6.90 17.84
N ASP A 370 -5.64 -6.73 19.07
CA ASP A 370 -6.98 -6.18 19.30
C ASP A 370 -7.11 -4.68 18.94
N LYS A 371 -5.97 -3.98 18.85
CA LYS A 371 -5.90 -2.59 18.38
C LYS A 371 -5.73 -2.47 16.87
N VAL A 372 -5.47 -3.56 16.16
CA VAL A 372 -5.19 -3.51 14.72
C VAL A 372 -6.48 -3.70 13.93
N VAL A 373 -6.74 -2.77 13.01
CA VAL A 373 -7.88 -2.79 12.09
C VAL A 373 -7.33 -2.91 10.66
N LEU A 374 -7.72 -3.99 9.97
CA LEU A 374 -7.24 -4.32 8.62
C LEU A 374 -7.92 -3.44 7.55
N GLY A 375 -7.16 -2.66 6.79
CA GLY A 375 -7.67 -1.87 5.68
C GLY A 375 -8.07 -2.70 4.45
N LEU A 376 -9.23 -2.38 3.89
CA LEU A 376 -9.83 -2.91 2.68
C LEU A 376 -10.08 -1.74 1.72
N ALA A 377 -10.11 -2.00 0.41
CA ALA A 377 -10.27 -0.98 -0.62
C ALA A 377 -11.59 -1.15 -1.38
N PHE A 378 -12.34 -0.06 -1.54
CA PHE A 378 -13.50 0.05 -2.44
C PHE A 378 -13.13 0.77 -3.74
N TYR A 379 -11.89 0.59 -4.17
CA TYR A 379 -11.35 1.04 -5.44
C TYR A 379 -10.33 0.02 -5.93
N SER A 380 -9.85 0.25 -7.15
CA SER A 380 -8.82 -0.54 -7.80
C SER A 380 -7.63 0.31 -8.20
N ARG A 381 -6.50 -0.37 -8.41
CA ARG A 381 -5.40 0.13 -9.23
C ARG A 381 -5.36 -0.65 -10.54
N GLY A 382 -5.26 0.08 -11.65
CA GLY A 382 -5.34 -0.43 -13.01
C GLY A 382 -4.12 -0.06 -13.85
N PHE A 383 -3.77 -0.97 -14.76
CA PHE A 383 -2.57 -0.93 -15.59
C PHE A 383 -2.88 -1.32 -17.03
N ILE A 384 -2.11 -0.77 -17.96
CA ILE A 384 -2.05 -1.20 -19.36
C ILE A 384 -0.82 -2.09 -19.51
N ALA A 385 -1.05 -3.39 -19.66
CA ALA A 385 0.03 -4.37 -19.85
C ALA A 385 0.78 -4.12 -21.16
N SER A 386 2.12 -4.30 -21.14
CA SER A 386 2.96 -4.12 -22.34
C SER A 386 2.70 -5.15 -23.43
N SER A 387 2.01 -6.25 -23.09
CA SER A 387 1.61 -7.25 -24.06
C SER A 387 0.27 -7.87 -23.69
N SER A 388 -0.64 -7.94 -24.65
CA SER A 388 -1.90 -8.69 -24.53
C SER A 388 -1.70 -10.20 -24.31
N SER A 389 -0.49 -10.71 -24.54
CA SER A 389 -0.13 -12.10 -24.28
C SER A 389 0.32 -12.37 -22.83
N CYS A 390 0.52 -11.33 -22.02
CA CYS A 390 0.99 -11.43 -20.64
C CYS A 390 0.12 -10.54 -19.72
N LEU A 391 -0.91 -11.16 -19.10
CA LEU A 391 -1.89 -10.50 -18.23
C LEU A 391 -1.93 -11.11 -16.82
N SER A 392 -0.83 -11.73 -16.40
CA SER A 392 -0.68 -12.31 -15.07
C SER A 392 0.17 -11.41 -14.18
N PRO A 393 0.06 -11.53 -12.84
CA PRO A 393 1.00 -10.87 -11.94
C PRO A 393 2.46 -11.16 -12.35
N GLY A 394 3.31 -10.14 -12.30
CA GLY A 394 4.69 -10.20 -12.77
C GLY A 394 4.90 -9.85 -14.25
N CYS A 395 3.85 -9.69 -15.05
CA CYS A 395 3.97 -9.19 -16.43
C CYS A 395 4.26 -7.69 -16.43
N PRO A 396 5.06 -7.15 -17.37
CA PRO A 396 5.35 -5.72 -17.43
C PRO A 396 4.13 -4.90 -17.86
N PHE A 397 4.02 -3.67 -17.34
CA PHE A 397 3.04 -2.67 -17.78
C PHE A 397 3.72 -1.40 -18.32
N GLU A 398 2.97 -0.63 -19.11
CA GLU A 398 3.46 0.61 -19.75
C GLU A 398 2.90 1.88 -19.09
N SER A 399 1.67 1.81 -18.58
CA SER A 399 1.01 2.94 -17.89
C SER A 399 -0.11 2.45 -16.98
N GLY A 400 -0.72 3.38 -16.24
CA GLY A 400 -2.05 3.16 -15.65
C GLY A 400 -3.13 3.11 -16.74
N THR A 401 -4.28 2.48 -16.44
CA THR A 401 -5.47 2.54 -17.30
C THR A 401 -6.00 3.96 -17.46
N ASP A 402 -6.71 4.24 -18.55
CA ASP A 402 -7.36 5.54 -18.74
C ASP A 402 -8.27 5.90 -17.56
N ALA A 403 -8.32 7.19 -17.23
CA ALA A 403 -9.20 7.70 -16.19
C ALA A 403 -10.67 7.45 -16.54
N LEU A 404 -11.43 6.92 -15.58
CA LEU A 404 -12.87 6.76 -15.70
C LEU A 404 -13.60 8.05 -15.29
N ALA A 405 -14.88 8.16 -15.65
CA ALA A 405 -15.62 9.41 -15.59
C ALA A 405 -15.86 9.94 -14.16
N CYS A 406 -15.97 9.06 -13.16
CA CYS A 406 -16.31 9.43 -11.80
C CYS A 406 -15.07 9.53 -10.90
N SER A 407 -14.11 8.59 -11.02
CA SER A 407 -12.81 8.68 -10.34
C SER A 407 -11.95 9.80 -10.89
N ALA A 408 -12.00 10.02 -12.21
CA ALA A 408 -11.21 11.03 -12.91
C ALA A 408 -9.69 10.93 -12.67
N GLU A 409 -9.19 9.73 -12.39
CA GLU A 409 -7.78 9.46 -12.08
C GLU A 409 -7.24 8.32 -12.95
N VAL A 410 -6.06 8.53 -13.56
CA VAL A 410 -5.39 7.51 -14.37
C VAL A 410 -4.93 6.37 -13.46
N GLY A 411 -5.25 5.14 -13.86
CA GLY A 411 -4.84 3.94 -13.14
C GLY A 411 -5.63 3.70 -11.85
N ALA A 412 -6.76 4.37 -11.64
CA ALA A 412 -7.67 4.12 -10.54
C ALA A 412 -9.11 4.01 -11.04
N ALA A 413 -9.91 3.18 -10.38
CA ALA A 413 -11.35 3.10 -10.61
C ALA A 413 -12.07 2.77 -9.30
N LEU A 414 -13.19 3.44 -9.06
CA LEU A 414 -14.04 3.18 -7.89
C LEU A 414 -14.77 1.84 -8.06
N ASN A 415 -15.10 1.14 -6.98
CA ASN A 415 -15.89 -0.09 -7.07
C ASN A 415 -17.24 0.12 -7.79
N SER A 416 -17.86 1.29 -7.64
CA SER A 416 -19.03 1.69 -8.43
C SER A 416 -18.78 1.73 -9.93
N GLU A 417 -17.59 2.15 -10.38
CA GLU A 417 -17.23 2.19 -11.80
C GLU A 417 -16.83 0.81 -12.33
N ILE A 418 -16.26 -0.06 -11.49
CA ILE A 418 -15.80 -1.40 -11.90
C ILE A 418 -16.98 -2.28 -12.28
N ASP A 419 -18.09 -2.20 -11.55
CA ASP A 419 -19.34 -2.93 -11.88
C ASP A 419 -19.87 -2.53 -13.27
N ASP A 420 -19.90 -1.22 -13.54
CA ASP A 420 -20.30 -0.66 -14.83
C ASP A 420 -19.34 -1.07 -15.94
N LEU A 421 -18.03 -0.96 -15.70
CA LEU A 421 -16.97 -1.32 -16.63
C LEU A 421 -17.05 -2.80 -17.02
N ALA A 422 -17.16 -3.71 -16.05
CA ALA A 422 -17.26 -5.14 -16.29
C ALA A 422 -18.48 -5.46 -17.17
N THR A 423 -19.62 -4.80 -16.89
CA THR A 423 -20.86 -4.96 -17.66
C THR A 423 -20.72 -4.43 -19.09
N GLN A 424 -20.20 -3.21 -19.26
CA GLN A 424 -20.04 -2.56 -20.55
C GLN A 424 -19.06 -3.29 -21.47
N GLN A 425 -17.99 -3.85 -20.89
CA GLN A 425 -16.96 -4.58 -21.63
C GLN A 425 -17.31 -6.06 -21.84
N GLY A 426 -18.38 -6.57 -21.19
CA GLY A 426 -18.67 -8.00 -21.12
C GLY A 426 -17.53 -8.80 -20.47
N ALA A 427 -16.73 -8.14 -19.63
CA ALA A 427 -15.57 -8.72 -18.98
C ALA A 427 -15.99 -9.49 -17.72
N LYS A 428 -15.34 -10.63 -17.47
CA LYS A 428 -15.58 -11.44 -16.28
C LYS A 428 -14.32 -11.52 -15.44
N PRO A 429 -14.37 -11.17 -14.15
CA PRO A 429 -13.20 -11.22 -13.30
C PRO A 429 -12.78 -12.67 -13.02
N THR A 430 -11.49 -12.90 -12.83
CA THR A 430 -10.93 -14.14 -12.31
C THR A 430 -10.45 -13.95 -10.87
N LEU A 431 -10.51 -15.00 -10.06
CA LEU A 431 -10.02 -14.97 -8.68
C LEU A 431 -8.54 -15.36 -8.66
N ASP A 432 -7.69 -14.49 -8.09
CA ASP A 432 -6.41 -14.90 -7.53
C ASP A 432 -6.63 -15.22 -6.05
N LYS A 433 -6.60 -16.52 -5.71
CA LYS A 433 -6.93 -16.99 -4.36
C LYS A 433 -5.83 -16.72 -3.34
N ASP A 434 -4.58 -16.71 -3.77
CA ASP A 434 -3.44 -16.52 -2.86
C ASP A 434 -3.29 -15.03 -2.50
N ALA A 435 -3.47 -14.16 -3.50
CA ALA A 435 -3.55 -12.72 -3.29
C ALA A 435 -4.91 -12.27 -2.71
N ALA A 436 -5.94 -13.13 -2.78
CA ALA A 436 -7.32 -12.85 -2.38
C ALA A 436 -7.89 -11.59 -3.05
N VAL A 437 -7.83 -11.54 -4.39
CA VAL A 437 -8.32 -10.42 -5.20
C VAL A 437 -8.99 -10.89 -6.48
N LYS A 438 -9.84 -10.04 -7.05
CA LYS A 438 -10.37 -10.19 -8.40
C LYS A 438 -9.47 -9.50 -9.39
N ILE A 439 -9.16 -10.18 -10.49
CA ILE A 439 -8.46 -9.64 -11.65
C ILE A 439 -9.49 -9.43 -12.76
N LEU A 440 -9.60 -8.19 -13.27
CA LEU A 440 -10.45 -7.86 -14.41
C LEU A 440 -9.57 -7.43 -15.58
N THR A 441 -9.79 -8.04 -16.75
CA THR A 441 -9.09 -7.68 -17.99
C THR A 441 -10.06 -7.37 -19.11
N TRP A 442 -9.78 -6.34 -19.90
CA TRP A 442 -10.60 -5.95 -21.05
C TRP A 442 -9.75 -5.24 -22.12
N GLY A 443 -10.34 -4.97 -23.29
CA GLY A 443 -9.67 -4.18 -24.33
C GLY A 443 -8.37 -4.79 -24.90
N GLY A 444 -8.04 -6.03 -24.55
CA GLY A 444 -6.83 -6.74 -24.98
C GLY A 444 -5.66 -6.65 -24.01
N ASN A 445 -5.44 -5.52 -23.34
CA ASN A 445 -4.31 -5.33 -22.43
C ASN A 445 -4.58 -4.46 -21.20
N ASN A 446 -5.83 -4.01 -20.99
CA ASN A 446 -6.17 -3.38 -19.72
C ASN A 446 -6.34 -4.46 -18.65
N TRP A 447 -5.82 -4.15 -17.47
CA TRP A 447 -5.78 -5.06 -16.33
C TRP A 447 -5.99 -4.24 -15.06
N LEU A 448 -6.87 -4.67 -14.16
CA LEU A 448 -6.97 -4.11 -12.81
C LEU A 448 -7.21 -5.21 -11.80
N THR A 449 -6.94 -4.90 -10.53
CA THR A 449 -7.40 -5.74 -9.41
C THR A 449 -8.30 -4.97 -8.47
N TYR A 450 -9.30 -5.66 -7.92
CA TYR A 450 -10.24 -5.09 -6.97
C TYR A 450 -10.78 -6.16 -6.02
N ASP A 451 -11.53 -5.71 -5.03
CA ASP A 451 -12.20 -6.56 -4.04
C ASP A 451 -13.72 -6.57 -4.22
N ASP A 452 -14.29 -7.77 -4.15
CA ASP A 452 -15.71 -8.10 -4.14
C ASP A 452 -16.06 -8.96 -2.93
N GLU A 453 -17.33 -9.37 -2.77
CA GLU A 453 -17.75 -10.14 -1.59
C GLU A 453 -16.92 -11.40 -1.33
N GLU A 454 -16.51 -12.14 -2.37
CA GLU A 454 -15.71 -13.37 -2.22
C GLU A 454 -14.32 -13.05 -1.65
N THR A 455 -13.69 -11.99 -2.14
CA THR A 455 -12.33 -11.59 -1.74
C THR A 455 -12.31 -10.84 -0.42
N LEU A 456 -13.35 -10.04 -0.13
CA LEU A 456 -13.61 -9.45 1.17
C LEU A 456 -13.82 -10.53 2.26
N GLN A 457 -14.51 -11.64 1.94
CA GLN A 457 -14.63 -12.79 2.86
C GLN A 457 -13.27 -13.40 3.18
N LEU A 458 -12.43 -13.66 2.17
CA LEU A 458 -11.08 -14.20 2.37
C LEU A 458 -10.23 -13.29 3.28
N LYS A 459 -10.34 -11.97 3.10
CA LYS A 459 -9.63 -10.97 3.91
C LYS A 459 -10.20 -10.86 5.32
N ALA A 460 -11.52 -10.93 5.49
CA ALA A 460 -12.17 -10.96 6.80
C ALA A 460 -11.79 -12.22 7.58
N ASP A 461 -11.73 -13.39 6.92
CA ASP A 461 -11.29 -14.64 7.55
C ASP A 461 -9.82 -14.61 7.91
N PHE A 462 -8.98 -13.97 7.10
CA PHE A 462 -7.61 -13.70 7.47
C PHE A 462 -7.53 -12.80 8.73
N ALA A 463 -8.30 -11.72 8.79
CA ALA A 463 -8.37 -10.85 9.97
C ALA A 463 -8.81 -11.62 11.23
N ARG A 464 -9.85 -12.47 11.13
CA ARG A 464 -10.28 -13.36 12.22
C ARG A 464 -9.15 -14.30 12.63
N SER A 465 -8.47 -14.93 11.67
CA SER A 465 -7.38 -15.86 11.93
C SER A 465 -6.20 -15.22 12.67
N GLN A 466 -6.06 -13.89 12.58
CA GLN A 466 -5.03 -13.09 13.23
C GLN A 466 -5.55 -12.36 14.48
N CYS A 467 -6.74 -12.70 14.97
CA CYS A 467 -7.34 -12.08 16.15
C CYS A 467 -7.46 -10.54 16.05
N LEU A 468 -7.58 -9.99 14.84
CA LEU A 468 -7.58 -8.53 14.66
C LEU A 468 -8.83 -7.92 15.27
N GLY A 469 -8.68 -6.71 15.82
CA GLY A 469 -9.79 -5.94 16.40
C GLY A 469 -10.85 -5.55 15.39
N GLY A 470 -10.53 -5.53 14.10
CA GLY A 470 -11.46 -5.09 13.09
C GLY A 470 -10.99 -5.11 11.64
N VAL A 471 -11.89 -4.61 10.79
CA VAL A 471 -11.61 -4.22 9.40
C VAL A 471 -12.01 -2.76 9.17
N MET A 472 -11.38 -2.12 8.20
CA MET A 472 -11.62 -0.76 7.77
C MET A 472 -11.81 -0.73 6.26
N VAL A 473 -12.65 0.17 5.74
CA VAL A 473 -12.80 0.38 4.30
C VAL A 473 -12.41 1.80 3.89
N TRP A 474 -11.49 1.89 2.92
CA TRP A 474 -11.23 3.09 2.14
C TRP A 474 -11.81 2.94 0.71
N ALA A 475 -12.84 3.68 0.32
CA ALA A 475 -13.73 4.45 1.18
C ALA A 475 -15.19 4.09 0.92
N ILE A 476 -16.06 4.27 1.94
CA ILE A 476 -17.50 3.95 1.85
C ILE A 476 -18.12 4.67 0.65
N SER A 477 -17.70 5.90 0.40
CA SER A 477 -18.17 6.73 -0.70
C SER A 477 -17.82 6.20 -2.09
N GLN A 478 -16.92 5.24 -2.22
CA GLN A 478 -16.51 4.65 -3.50
C GLN A 478 -17.38 3.45 -3.90
N ASP A 479 -18.28 3.04 -3.01
CA ASP A 479 -19.31 2.02 -3.19
C ASP A 479 -20.35 2.43 -4.25
N THR A 480 -21.18 1.47 -4.65
CA THR A 480 -22.31 1.68 -5.58
C THR A 480 -23.42 2.52 -4.91
N GLU A 481 -24.31 3.09 -5.73
CA GLU A 481 -25.43 3.90 -5.24
C GLU A 481 -26.31 3.17 -4.19
N ASN A 482 -26.40 1.84 -4.29
CA ASN A 482 -27.16 0.98 -3.39
C ASN A 482 -26.29 0.31 -2.30
N ALA A 483 -25.08 0.81 -2.06
CA ALA A 483 -24.15 0.34 -1.02
C ALA A 483 -23.86 -1.17 -1.09
N LYS A 484 -23.69 -1.71 -2.30
CA LYS A 484 -23.52 -3.16 -2.56
C LYS A 484 -22.36 -3.74 -1.75
N TYR A 485 -21.23 -3.05 -1.73
CA TYR A 485 -20.01 -3.54 -1.09
C TYR A 485 -20.08 -3.36 0.44
N SER A 486 -20.68 -2.29 0.95
CA SER A 486 -20.99 -2.12 2.37
C SER A 486 -21.93 -3.22 2.88
N MET A 487 -22.92 -3.60 2.07
CA MET A 487 -23.78 -4.74 2.39
C MET A 487 -23.02 -6.07 2.33
N ALA A 488 -22.00 -6.22 1.50
CA ALA A 488 -21.11 -7.37 1.56
C ALA A 488 -20.32 -7.40 2.87
N ILE A 489 -19.75 -6.25 3.31
CA ILE A 489 -19.09 -6.12 4.62
C ILE A 489 -20.00 -6.54 5.77
N SER A 490 -21.28 -6.17 5.74
CA SER A 490 -22.22 -6.57 6.81
C SER A 490 -22.44 -8.08 6.92
N ARG A 491 -22.21 -8.83 5.83
CA ARG A 491 -22.27 -10.30 5.80
C ARG A 491 -20.94 -10.93 6.19
N VAL A 492 -19.84 -10.45 5.61
CA VAL A 492 -18.53 -11.11 5.70
C VAL A 492 -17.69 -10.66 6.90
N ALA A 493 -17.94 -9.45 7.41
CA ALA A 493 -17.26 -8.83 8.54
C ALA A 493 -18.24 -8.09 9.47
N PRO A 494 -19.31 -8.74 9.97
CA PRO A 494 -20.31 -8.09 10.81
C PRO A 494 -19.71 -7.51 12.10
N ARG A 495 -20.09 -6.28 12.44
CA ARG A 495 -19.68 -5.61 13.69
C ARG A 495 -20.34 -6.24 14.92
N LEU A 496 -19.70 -6.10 16.07
CA LEU A 496 -20.32 -6.32 17.37
C LEU A 496 -21.39 -5.24 17.57
N SER A 497 -22.64 -5.65 17.74
CA SER A 497 -23.64 -4.78 18.36
C SER A 497 -23.21 -4.59 19.81
N SER A 498 -22.82 -3.38 20.21
CA SER A 498 -22.52 -3.12 21.63
C SER A 498 -23.75 -3.50 22.46
N SER A 499 -23.53 -4.35 23.46
CA SER A 499 -24.54 -4.79 24.43
C SER A 499 -24.99 -3.67 25.35
#